data_AF-A0A2G9T9C2-F1
#
_entry.id   AF-A0A2G9T9C2-F1
#
_cell.length_a   1.000
_cell.length_b   1.000
_cell.length_c   1.000
_cell.angle_alpha   90.00
_cell.angle_beta   90.00
_cell.angle_gamma   90.00
#
_symmetry.space_group_name_H-M   'P 1'
#
loop_
_entity.id
_entity.type
_entity.pdbx_description
1 polymer ?
#
loop_
_entity_poly.entity_id
_entity_poly.type
_entity_poly.pdbx_seq_one_letter_code
_entity_poly.pdbx_strand_id
1 'polypeptide(L)'
;SDLKQLGRERGICPYFVAREAIRKASIVVYSYHYILDPKIAELVSKDFSRRSCVVFDEAHNIDNVCIESMSVTITQKHTEKAAQELV
;
A
#
# COMPACT_ATOMS: atom_id res chain seq x y z
N SER A 1 -6.90 -2.74 18.20
CA SER A 1 -7.17 -2.43 16.79
C SER A 1 -8.59 -2.87 16.51
N ASP A 2 -9.48 -1.90 16.52
CA ASP A 2 -10.93 -2.11 16.66
C ASP A 2 -11.49 -2.84 15.44
N LEU A 3 -10.89 -2.61 14.26
CA LEU A 3 -11.24 -3.33 13.03
C LEU A 3 -10.88 -4.82 13.09
N LYS A 4 -9.76 -5.19 13.74
CA LYS A 4 -9.38 -6.59 13.95
C LYS A 4 -10.33 -7.28 14.92
N GLN A 5 -10.76 -6.57 15.96
CA GLN A 5 -11.75 -7.08 16.91
C GLN A 5 -13.11 -7.28 16.24
N LEU A 6 -13.60 -6.27 15.52
CA LEU A 6 -14.82 -6.36 14.71
C LEU A 6 -14.78 -7.52 13.72
N GLY A 7 -13.63 -7.72 13.07
CA GLY A 7 -13.40 -8.85 12.16
C GLY A 7 -13.53 -10.22 12.83
N ARG A 8 -13.02 -10.36 14.06
CA ARG A 8 -13.14 -11.59 14.85
C ARG A 8 -14.58 -11.84 15.31
N GLU A 9 -15.26 -10.80 15.79
CA GLU A 9 -16.64 -10.91 16.29
C GLU A 9 -17.64 -11.25 15.17
N ARG A 10 -17.43 -10.72 13.96
CA ARG A 10 -18.34 -10.91 12.82
C ARG A 10 -17.88 -11.95 11.80
N GLY A 11 -16.72 -12.58 12.00
CA GLY A 11 -16.15 -13.55 11.04
C GLY A 11 -15.80 -12.93 9.68
N ILE A 12 -15.45 -11.64 9.64
CA ILE A 12 -15.14 -10.91 8.41
C ILE A 12 -13.66 -10.53 8.35
N CYS A 13 -13.08 -10.52 7.15
CA CYS A 13 -11.69 -10.13 6.95
C CYS A 13 -11.52 -8.60 7.09
N PRO A 14 -10.78 -8.11 8.10
CA PRO A 14 -10.61 -6.67 8.34
C PRO A 14 -10.00 -5.92 7.15
N TYR A 15 -9.12 -6.58 6.40
CA TYR A 15 -8.46 -5.97 5.24
C TYR A 15 -9.46 -5.57 4.15
N PHE A 16 -10.36 -6.47 3.77
CA PHE A 16 -11.37 -6.19 2.75
C PHE A 16 -12.41 -5.17 3.23
N VAL A 17 -12.77 -5.22 4.51
CA VAL A 17 -13.67 -4.23 5.13
C VAL A 17 -13.04 -2.84 5.11
N ALA A 18 -11.77 -2.71 5.52
CA ALA A 18 -11.04 -1.44 5.45
C ALA A 18 -11.00 -0.90 4.03
N ARG A 19 -10.71 -1.78 3.06
CA ARG A 19 -10.59 -1.43 1.64
C ARG A 19 -11.90 -0.92 1.04
N GLU A 20 -13.03 -1.54 1.39
CA GLU A 20 -14.33 -1.05 0.94
C GLU A 20 -14.73 0.26 1.66
N ALA A 21 -14.33 0.42 2.93
CA ALA A 21 -14.63 1.61 3.71
C ALA A 21 -13.97 2.89 3.15
N ILE A 22 -12.83 2.78 2.46
CA ILE A 22 -12.11 3.90 1.83
C ILE A 22 -13.05 4.71 0.93
N ARG A 23 -13.89 4.02 0.16
CA ARG A 23 -14.81 4.63 -0.82
C ARG A 23 -15.87 5.53 -0.18
N LYS A 24 -16.12 5.36 1.13
CA LYS A 24 -17.12 6.11 1.91
C LYS A 24 -16.49 6.96 3.02
N ALA A 25 -15.19 6.85 3.24
CA ALA A 25 -14.51 7.53 4.32
C ALA A 25 -14.23 8.99 3.96
N SER A 26 -14.45 9.89 4.92
CA SER A 26 -14.09 11.31 4.77
C SER A 26 -12.61 11.56 5.08
N ILE A 27 -12.03 10.77 5.97
CA ILE A 27 -10.63 10.87 6.40
C ILE A 27 -10.02 9.50 6.31
N VAL A 28 -8.83 9.46 5.72
CA VAL A 28 -8.12 8.23 5.44
C VAL A 28 -6.66 8.41 5.82
N VAL A 29 -6.16 7.54 6.70
CA VAL A 29 -4.79 7.61 7.22
C VAL A 29 -4.00 6.43 6.67
N TYR A 30 -3.01 6.73 5.83
CA TYR A 30 -2.14 5.75 5.18
C TYR A 30 -0.66 6.09 5.32
N SER A 31 0.17 5.07 5.08
CA SER A 31 1.62 5.23 4.90
C SER A 31 1.95 5.67 3.47
N TYR A 32 3.09 6.33 3.31
CA TYR A 32 3.64 6.80 2.04
C TYR A 32 3.60 5.77 0.91
N HIS A 33 3.92 4.50 1.20
CA HIS A 33 4.02 3.45 0.19
C HIS A 33 2.70 3.22 -0.58
N TYR A 34 1.53 3.49 0.03
CA TYR A 34 0.24 3.30 -0.64
C TYR A 34 -0.06 4.37 -1.70
N ILE A 35 0.62 5.50 -1.63
CA ILE A 35 0.44 6.63 -2.56
C ILE A 35 1.62 6.72 -3.53
N LEU A 36 2.84 6.47 -3.05
CA LEU A 36 4.06 6.68 -3.82
C LEU A 36 4.52 5.44 -4.62
N ASP A 37 4.26 4.22 -4.14
CA ASP A 37 4.62 3.02 -4.91
C ASP A 37 3.62 2.85 -6.06
N PRO A 38 4.05 2.95 -7.34
CA PRO A 38 3.13 2.88 -8.47
C PRO A 38 2.37 1.54 -8.55
N LYS A 39 2.94 0.45 -8.04
CA LYS A 39 2.30 -0.88 -8.03
C LYS A 39 1.11 -0.94 -7.09
N ILE A 40 1.19 -0.22 -5.97
CA ILE A 40 0.15 -0.20 -4.94
C ILE A 40 -0.80 0.97 -5.16
N ALA A 41 -0.27 2.13 -5.54
CA ALA A 41 -1.02 3.34 -5.78
C ALA A 41 -2.11 3.12 -6.82
N GLU A 42 -1.87 2.35 -7.90
CA GLU A 42 -2.91 2.07 -8.88
C GLU A 42 -4.10 1.29 -8.30
N LEU A 43 -3.86 0.43 -7.31
CA LEU A 43 -4.90 -0.42 -6.68
C LEU A 43 -5.79 0.34 -5.70
N VAL A 44 -5.29 1.44 -5.12
CA VAL A 44 -5.96 2.19 -4.05
C VAL A 44 -6.38 3.59 -4.52
N SER A 45 -5.57 4.25 -5.35
CA SER A 45 -5.82 5.63 -5.79
C SER A 45 -7.03 5.78 -6.70
N LYS A 46 -7.48 4.69 -7.34
CA LYS A 46 -8.71 4.67 -8.15
C LYS A 46 -9.96 4.96 -7.32
N ASP A 47 -9.93 4.65 -6.02
CA ASP A 47 -11.06 4.85 -5.11
C ASP A 47 -11.09 6.27 -4.51
N PHE A 48 -10.02 7.06 -4.68
CA PHE A 48 -9.99 8.43 -4.19
C PHE A 48 -10.65 9.42 -5.14
N SER A 49 -11.43 10.33 -4.57
CA SER A 49 -11.99 11.47 -5.31
C SER A 49 -10.89 12.41 -5.80
N ARG A 50 -11.05 12.95 -7.01
CA ARG A 50 -10.19 14.03 -7.53
C ARG A 50 -10.27 15.33 -6.70
N ARG A 51 -11.27 15.45 -5.82
CA ARG A 51 -11.45 16.61 -4.91
C ARG A 51 -10.84 16.37 -3.52
N SER A 52 -10.08 15.29 -3.32
CA SER A 52 -9.44 15.00 -2.04
C SER A 52 -8.23 15.91 -1.79
N CYS A 53 -8.03 16.28 -0.53
CA CYS A 53 -6.80 16.93 -0.06
C CYS A 53 -5.85 15.85 0.49
N VAL A 54 -4.59 15.86 0.07
CA VAL A 54 -3.56 14.93 0.55
C VAL A 54 -2.62 15.69 1.47
N VAL A 55 -2.42 15.16 2.67
CA VAL A 55 -1.51 15.71 3.67
C VAL A 55 -0.41 14.70 3.92
N PHE A 56 0.83 15.09 3.66
CA PHE A 56 2.01 14.31 4.01
C PHE A 56 2.50 14.73 5.38
N ASP A 57 2.54 13.78 6.31
CA ASP A 57 3.02 13.98 7.68
C ASP A 57 4.47 13.49 7.81
N GLU A 58 5.36 14.27 8.42
CA GLU A 58 6.81 13.98 8.46
C GLU A 58 7.45 13.81 7.07
N ALA A 59 7.16 14.74 6.15
CA ALA A 59 7.56 14.68 4.74
C ALA A 59 9.08 14.82 4.47
N HIS A 60 9.91 14.84 5.51
CA HIS A 60 11.37 14.95 5.36
C HIS A 60 12.02 13.68 4.77
N ASN A 61 11.33 12.53 4.80
CA ASN A 61 11.81 11.25 4.27
C ASN A 61 11.27 10.89 2.88
N ILE A 62 10.53 11.80 2.24
CA ILE A 62 9.78 11.48 1.01
C ILE A 62 10.67 11.09 -0.17
N ASP A 63 11.87 11.67 -0.27
CA ASP A 63 12.85 11.40 -1.30
C ASP A 63 13.38 9.96 -1.23
N ASN A 64 13.78 9.52 -0.05
CA ASN A 64 14.24 8.16 0.20
C ASN A 64 13.16 7.14 -0.13
N VAL A 65 11.92 7.40 0.29
CA VAL A 65 10.78 6.50 -0.01
C VAL A 65 10.54 6.40 -1.52
N CYS A 66 10.60 7.52 -2.25
CA CYS A 66 10.47 7.51 -3.71
C CYS A 66 11.59 6.70 -4.39
N ILE A 67 12.84 6.85 -3.93
CA ILE A 67 13.98 6.09 -4.46
C ILE A 67 13.77 4.60 -4.22
N GLU A 68 13.39 4.21 -3.01
CA GLU A 68 13.16 2.81 -2.65
C GLU A 68 12.01 2.19 -3.45
N SER A 69 10.88 2.89 -3.60
CA SER A 69 9.71 2.39 -4.33
C SER A 69 9.95 2.18 -5.82
N MET A 70 10.93 2.86 -6.42
CA MET A 70 11.26 2.74 -7.85
C MET A 70 12.51 1.91 -8.12
N SER A 71 13.31 1.60 -7.09
CA SER A 71 14.58 0.88 -7.23
C SER A 71 14.38 -0.63 -7.05
N VAL A 72 15.13 -1.43 -7.82
CA VAL A 72 15.21 -2.88 -7.64
C VAL A 72 16.68 -3.29 -7.64
N THR A 73 17.09 -4.05 -6.64
CA THR A 73 18.44 -4.60 -6.53
C THR A 73 18.44 -6.05 -6.99
N ILE A 74 19.23 -6.35 -8.02
CA ILE A 74 19.42 -7.71 -8.52
C ILE A 74 20.83 -8.19 -8.13
N THR A 75 20.91 -9.42 -7.67
CA THR A 75 22.11 -10.09 -7.16
C THR A 75 22.20 -11.48 -7.78
N GLN A 76 23.38 -12.08 -7.76
CA GLN A 76 23.60 -13.41 -8.32
C GLN A 76 22.64 -14.48 -7.76
N LYS A 77 22.25 -14.37 -6.48
CA LYS A 77 21.27 -15.26 -5.86
C LYS A 77 19.88 -15.13 -6.48
N HIS A 78 19.49 -13.93 -6.91
CA HIS A 78 18.20 -13.71 -7.58
C HIS A 78 18.20 -14.39 -8.95
N THR A 79 19.30 -14.32 -9.70
CA THR A 79 19.40 -14.95 -11.02
C THR A 79 19.47 -16.48 -10.94
N GLU A 80 20.18 -17.03 -9.94
CA GLU A 80 20.24 -18.48 -9.72
C GLU A 80 18.87 -19.06 -9.37
N LYS A 81 18.10 -18.39 -8.50
CA LYS A 81 16.73 -18.81 -8.18
C LYS A 81 15.81 -18.74 -9.40
N ALA A 82 15.86 -17.65 -10.16
CA ALA A 82 15.05 -17.52 -11.37
C ALA A 82 15.35 -18.62 -12.40
N ALA A 83 16.62 -19.03 -12.52
CA ALA A 83 17.00 -20.14 -13.40
C ALA A 83 16.47 -21.50 -12.90
N GLN A 84 16.42 -21.72 -11.58
CA GLN A 84 15.86 -22.95 -10.99
C GLN A 84 14.35 -23.06 -11.19
N GLU A 85 13.59 -21.96 -11.15
CA GLU A 85 12.14 -21.97 -11.37
C GLU A 85 11.73 -22.28 -12.83
N LEU A 86 12.67 -22.22 -13.78
CA LEU A 86 12.44 -22.50 -15.20
C LEU A 86 12.62 -23.99 -15.58
N VAL A 87 13.15 -24.81 -14.68
CA VAL A 87 13.40 -26.25 -14.88
C VAL A 87 12.40 -27.07 -14.06
#